data_AF-A0A5N5SKT9-F1
#
_entry.id   AF-A0A5N5SKT9-F1
#
_cell.length_a   1.000
_cell.length_b   1.000
_cell.length_c   1.000
_cell.angle_alpha   90.00
_cell.angle_beta   90.00
_cell.angle_gamma   90.00
#
_symmetry.space_group_name_H-M   'P 1'
#
loop_
_entity.id
_entity.type
_entity.pdbx_description
1 polymer ?
#
loop_
_entity_poly.entity_id
_entity_poly.type
_entity_poly.pdbx_seq_one_letter_code
_entity_poly.pdbx_strand_id
1 'polypeptide(L)'
;MCIKKNVVKPPSSLKYNLEDPEKHDYSQFQEGLYLLEYFKNKKNGTFIEVGALDGEFLSNTLILEKELGWTGLLIEPNPEQYKLLSSKNRKAFHANCCLSKTTTPTEAFLEPKYRRGEGTRVITRERIYFENEVPFSIWVKCYPPLFFDGLRQFGNSRFTFTRY
;
A
#
# COMPACT_ATOMS: atom_id res chain seq x y z
N MET A 1 14.47 18.41 -6.13
CA MET A 1 14.27 17.16 -6.90
C MET A 1 12.77 16.85 -6.99
N CYS A 2 12.17 17.13 -8.16
CA CYS A 2 10.72 17.20 -8.41
C CYS A 2 10.03 15.83 -8.61
N ILE A 3 10.78 14.73 -8.56
CA ILE A 3 10.31 13.37 -8.90
C ILE A 3 9.34 12.81 -7.85
N LYS A 4 9.49 13.17 -6.57
CA LYS A 4 8.67 12.63 -5.47
C LYS A 4 7.18 13.01 -5.58
N LYS A 5 6.87 14.20 -6.11
CA LYS A 5 5.48 14.70 -6.23
C LYS A 5 4.62 13.93 -7.23
N ASN A 6 5.22 13.24 -8.19
CA ASN A 6 4.47 12.51 -9.22
C ASN A 6 4.20 11.04 -8.84
N VAL A 7 4.98 10.49 -7.90
CA VAL A 7 4.85 9.09 -7.46
C VAL A 7 3.86 8.95 -6.31
N VAL A 8 3.92 9.87 -5.34
CA VAL A 8 3.08 9.83 -4.14
C VAL A 8 1.95 10.84 -4.27
N LYS A 9 0.71 10.35 -4.14
CA LYS A 9 -0.50 11.17 -4.09
C LYS A 9 -0.85 11.52 -2.64
N PRO A 10 -1.37 12.75 -2.38
CA PRO A 10 -1.71 13.19 -1.03
C PRO A 10 -3.00 12.52 -0.52
N PRO A 11 -3.24 12.55 0.81
CA PRO A 11 -4.52 12.15 1.40
C PRO A 11 -5.71 12.91 0.81
N SER A 12 -6.85 12.24 0.70
CA SER A 12 -8.09 12.89 0.22
C SER A 12 -8.76 13.71 1.33
N SER A 13 -9.24 14.89 0.98
CA SER A 13 -10.10 15.72 1.86
C SER A 13 -11.59 15.38 1.76
N LEU A 14 -11.98 14.53 0.79
CA LEU A 14 -13.38 14.13 0.58
C LEU A 14 -13.85 13.13 1.65
N LYS A 15 -15.15 12.83 1.71
CA LYS A 15 -15.63 11.73 2.56
C LYS A 15 -15.11 10.38 2.06
N TYR A 16 -14.93 9.43 2.99
CA TYR A 16 -14.61 8.04 2.65
C TYR A 16 -15.61 7.48 1.64
N ASN A 17 -15.11 6.72 0.67
CA ASN A 17 -15.92 6.03 -0.33
C ASN A 17 -15.70 4.52 -0.17
N LEU A 18 -16.11 4.00 0.98
CA LEU A 18 -15.96 2.60 1.36
C LEU A 18 -17.21 1.81 0.94
N GLU A 19 -17.02 0.55 0.57
CA GLU A 19 -18.08 -0.40 0.26
C GLU A 19 -18.84 -0.80 1.53
N ASP A 20 -18.13 -1.04 2.63
CA ASP A 20 -18.71 -1.36 3.92
C ASP A 20 -18.17 -0.40 4.99
N PRO A 21 -18.71 0.83 5.10
CA PRO A 21 -18.19 1.86 6.00
C PRO A 21 -18.38 1.53 7.49
N GLU A 22 -19.34 0.66 7.82
CA GLU A 22 -19.65 0.27 9.21
C GLU A 22 -18.79 -0.92 9.67
N LYS A 23 -18.10 -1.60 8.75
CA LYS A 23 -17.14 -2.64 9.12
C LYS A 23 -16.07 -2.11 10.06
N HIS A 24 -15.88 -2.83 11.15
CA HIS A 24 -14.95 -2.47 12.20
C HIS A 24 -13.51 -2.77 11.80
N ASP A 25 -13.23 -4.02 11.42
CA ASP A 25 -11.92 -4.46 10.97
C ASP A 25 -12.00 -5.07 9.57
N TYR A 26 -11.16 -4.57 8.66
CA TYR A 26 -11.13 -4.98 7.25
C TYR A 26 -10.06 -6.03 6.96
N SER A 27 -9.18 -6.32 7.93
CA SER A 27 -8.07 -7.27 7.80
C SER A 27 -8.54 -8.71 7.55
N GLN A 28 -7.64 -9.55 7.08
CA GLN A 28 -7.96 -10.95 6.74
C GLN A 28 -8.13 -11.83 7.99
N PHE A 29 -7.26 -11.60 8.98
CA PHE A 29 -7.05 -12.44 10.16
C PHE A 29 -7.00 -11.60 11.44
N GLN A 30 -7.81 -10.54 11.53
CA GLN A 30 -7.92 -9.66 12.69
C GLN A 30 -6.63 -8.90 13.04
N GLU A 31 -5.72 -8.73 12.09
CA GLU A 31 -4.47 -7.98 12.30
C GLU A 31 -4.76 -6.54 12.70
N GLY A 32 -5.84 -5.94 12.18
CA GLY A 32 -6.28 -4.60 12.55
C GLY A 32 -6.56 -4.48 14.04
N LEU A 33 -7.34 -5.42 14.60
CA LEU A 33 -7.64 -5.46 16.04
C LEU A 33 -6.38 -5.72 16.89
N TYR A 34 -5.52 -6.64 16.44
CA TYR A 34 -4.24 -6.88 17.12
C TYR A 34 -3.38 -5.61 17.19
N LEU A 35 -3.34 -4.81 16.13
CA LEU A 35 -2.60 -3.55 16.10
C LEU A 35 -3.19 -2.52 17.07
N LEU A 36 -4.52 -2.43 17.22
CA LEU A 36 -5.16 -1.57 18.23
C LEU A 36 -4.69 -1.92 19.64
N GLU A 37 -4.69 -3.22 19.97
CA GLU A 37 -4.25 -3.72 21.27
C GLU A 37 -2.74 -3.49 21.49
N TYR A 38 -1.92 -3.88 20.52
CA TYR A 38 -0.47 -3.77 20.57
C TYR A 38 -0.02 -2.32 20.80
N PHE A 39 -0.64 -1.36 20.10
CA PHE A 39 -0.37 0.06 20.26
C PHE A 39 -1.15 0.71 21.40
N LYS A 40 -1.91 -0.05 22.20
CA LYS A 40 -2.69 0.42 23.34
C LYS A 40 -3.57 1.62 22.97
N ASN A 41 -4.24 1.53 21.82
CA ASN A 41 -5.09 2.59 21.25
C ASN A 41 -4.38 3.95 21.09
N LYS A 42 -3.06 3.96 20.89
CA LYS A 42 -2.29 5.19 20.62
C LYS A 42 -2.91 5.97 19.47
N LYS A 43 -3.22 7.24 19.68
CA LYS A 43 -3.75 8.13 18.62
C LYS A 43 -2.63 8.75 17.79
N ASN A 44 -2.99 9.21 16.58
CA ASN A 44 -2.13 10.02 15.71
C ASN A 44 -0.77 9.36 15.39
N GLY A 45 -0.75 8.05 15.18
CA GLY A 45 0.44 7.32 14.74
C GLY A 45 0.62 7.33 13.23
N THR A 46 1.61 6.57 12.76
CA THR A 46 1.92 6.44 11.33
C THR A 46 2.14 5.01 10.89
N PHE A 47 1.69 4.67 9.67
CA PHE A 47 1.85 3.34 9.10
C PHE A 47 2.39 3.36 7.66
N ILE A 48 2.93 2.22 7.23
CA ILE A 48 3.16 1.91 5.81
C ILE A 48 2.49 0.57 5.51
N GLU A 49 1.54 0.57 4.58
CA GLU A 49 0.88 -0.65 4.11
C GLU A 49 1.39 -0.98 2.70
N VAL A 50 2.03 -2.15 2.55
CA VAL A 50 2.62 -2.59 1.29
C VAL A 50 1.74 -3.67 0.68
N GLY A 51 1.24 -3.45 -0.53
CA GLY A 51 0.19 -4.28 -1.13
C GLY A 51 -1.18 -3.91 -0.58
N ALA A 52 -1.52 -2.62 -0.65
CA ALA A 52 -2.77 -2.05 -0.13
C ALA A 52 -4.03 -2.42 -0.94
N LEU A 53 -3.89 -3.20 -2.02
CA LEU A 53 -4.99 -3.69 -2.85
C LEU A 53 -5.92 -2.56 -3.30
N ASP A 54 -7.23 -2.70 -3.09
CA ASP A 54 -8.24 -1.70 -3.44
C ASP A 54 -8.43 -0.62 -2.37
N GLY A 55 -7.57 -0.58 -1.35
CA GLY A 55 -7.61 0.38 -0.25
C GLY A 55 -8.62 0.08 0.84
N GLU A 56 -9.37 -1.03 0.76
CA GLU A 56 -10.39 -1.40 1.73
C GLU A 56 -10.36 -2.89 2.05
N PHE A 57 -10.51 -3.76 1.06
CA PHE A 57 -10.50 -5.20 1.21
C PHE A 57 -9.14 -5.68 1.73
N LEU A 58 -9.17 -6.39 2.87
CA LEU A 58 -7.98 -6.88 3.58
C LEU A 58 -7.05 -5.77 4.08
N SER A 59 -7.54 -4.54 4.25
CA SER A 59 -6.70 -3.45 4.77
C SER A 59 -6.47 -3.62 6.27
N ASN A 60 -5.20 -3.72 6.65
CA ASN A 60 -4.77 -3.81 8.05
C ASN A 60 -4.73 -2.45 8.74
N THR A 61 -4.68 -1.36 7.96
CA THR A 61 -4.45 -0.01 8.47
C THR A 61 -5.70 0.87 8.49
N LEU A 62 -6.76 0.49 7.77
CA LEU A 62 -7.98 1.29 7.67
C LEU A 62 -8.63 1.52 9.04
N ILE A 63 -8.57 0.54 9.95
CA ILE A 63 -9.05 0.70 11.33
C ILE A 63 -8.22 1.70 12.13
N LEU A 64 -6.89 1.67 12.02
CA LEU A 64 -6.00 2.64 12.67
C LEU A 64 -6.27 4.06 12.17
N GLU A 65 -6.52 4.19 10.86
CA GLU A 65 -6.85 5.46 10.21
C GLU A 65 -8.21 6.01 10.69
N LYS A 66 -9.27 5.19 10.65
CA LYS A 66 -10.63 5.59 11.03
C LYS A 66 -10.76 5.87 12.53
N GLU A 67 -10.21 5.01 13.39
CA GLU A 67 -10.48 5.06 14.82
C GLU A 67 -9.43 5.83 15.62
N LEU A 68 -8.17 5.73 15.22
CA LEU A 68 -7.05 6.29 15.97
C LEU A 68 -6.49 7.56 15.32
N GLY A 69 -7.00 7.98 14.17
CA GLY A 69 -6.51 9.15 13.44
C GLY A 69 -5.09 8.97 12.91
N TRP A 70 -4.67 7.73 12.66
CA TRP A 70 -3.36 7.48 12.06
C TRP A 70 -3.35 7.93 10.60
N THR A 71 -2.19 8.34 10.11
CA THR A 71 -1.98 8.61 8.69
C THR A 71 -0.71 7.92 8.21
N GLY A 72 -0.60 7.60 6.94
CA GLY A 72 0.48 6.74 6.47
C GLY A 72 0.71 6.78 4.98
N LEU A 73 1.37 5.75 4.49
CA LEU A 73 1.60 5.52 3.07
C LEU A 73 1.04 4.15 2.66
N LEU A 74 0.14 4.14 1.69
CA LEU A 74 -0.38 2.96 1.02
C LEU A 74 0.40 2.74 -0.28
N ILE A 75 0.96 1.55 -0.46
CA ILE A 75 1.71 1.18 -1.67
C ILE A 75 0.96 0.04 -2.34
N GLU A 76 0.55 0.21 -3.59
CA GLU A 76 -0.05 -0.86 -4.38
C GLU A 76 0.58 -0.89 -5.78
N PRO A 77 1.34 -1.96 -6.13
CA PRO A 77 2.01 -2.04 -7.42
C PRO A 77 1.05 -2.33 -8.59
N ASN A 78 -0.06 -3.05 -8.39
CA ASN A 78 -1.02 -3.36 -9.46
C ASN A 78 -1.86 -2.09 -9.81
N PRO A 79 -1.77 -1.55 -11.04
CA PRO A 79 -2.49 -0.35 -11.44
C PRO A 79 -4.01 -0.47 -11.38
N GLU A 80 -4.58 -1.65 -11.64
CA GLU A 80 -6.04 -1.84 -11.56
C GLU A 80 -6.53 -1.78 -10.11
N GLN A 81 -5.83 -2.46 -9.20
CA GLN A 81 -6.12 -2.36 -7.76
C GLN A 81 -5.88 -0.94 -7.25
N TYR A 82 -4.81 -0.28 -7.73
CA TYR A 82 -4.52 1.09 -7.35
C TYR A 82 -5.59 2.09 -7.80
N LYS A 83 -6.21 1.90 -8.97
CA LYS A 83 -7.35 2.74 -9.39
C LYS A 83 -8.49 2.65 -8.37
N LEU A 84 -8.82 1.44 -7.91
CA LEU A 84 -9.82 1.23 -6.87
C LEU A 84 -9.39 1.90 -5.56
N LEU A 85 -8.15 1.69 -5.12
CA LEU A 85 -7.59 2.36 -3.93
C LEU A 85 -7.73 3.88 -3.99
N SER A 86 -7.37 4.47 -5.12
CA SER A 86 -7.45 5.93 -5.30
C SER A 86 -8.87 6.48 -5.19
N SER A 87 -9.89 5.64 -5.47
CA SER A 87 -11.30 6.01 -5.38
C SER A 87 -11.86 5.95 -3.95
N LYS A 88 -11.17 5.30 -3.00
CA LYS A 88 -11.65 5.11 -1.61
C LYS A 88 -11.57 6.36 -0.73
N ASN A 89 -10.92 7.42 -1.19
CA ASN A 89 -10.72 8.67 -0.43
C ASN A 89 -10.05 8.47 0.93
N ARG A 90 -9.09 7.53 1.01
CA ARG A 90 -8.26 7.27 2.20
C ARG A 90 -7.58 8.54 2.70
N LYS A 91 -7.34 8.61 4.02
CA LYS A 91 -6.63 9.70 4.74
C LYS A 91 -5.13 9.43 4.87
N ALA A 92 -4.60 8.64 3.95
CA ALA A 92 -3.19 8.31 3.83
C ALA A 92 -2.68 8.72 2.45
N PHE A 93 -1.37 8.96 2.36
CA PHE A 93 -0.67 9.06 1.10
C PHE A 93 -0.77 7.73 0.36
N HIS A 94 -0.74 7.74 -0.97
CA HIS A 94 -0.72 6.49 -1.72
C HIS A 94 0.12 6.57 -3.00
N ALA A 95 0.74 5.45 -3.37
CA ALA A 95 1.63 5.36 -4.53
C ALA A 95 1.42 4.08 -5.33
N ASN A 96 1.33 4.21 -6.65
CA ASN A 96 1.30 3.06 -7.57
C ASN A 96 2.72 2.64 -7.92
N CYS A 97 3.33 1.85 -7.05
CA CYS A 97 4.71 1.39 -7.22
C CYS A 97 4.97 0.15 -6.37
N CYS A 98 6.13 -0.47 -6.56
CA CYS A 98 6.67 -1.49 -5.66
C CYS A 98 7.80 -0.92 -4.78
N LEU A 99 8.20 -1.69 -3.78
CA LEU A 99 9.42 -1.39 -3.02
C LEU A 99 10.62 -2.10 -3.66
N SER A 100 11.70 -1.35 -3.88
CA SER A 100 12.97 -1.92 -4.33
C SER A 100 13.78 -2.38 -3.13
N LYS A 101 14.47 -3.51 -3.28
CA LYS A 101 15.48 -3.98 -2.31
C LYS A 101 16.83 -3.28 -2.47
N THR A 102 17.01 -2.52 -3.54
CA THR A 102 18.26 -1.82 -3.83
C THR A 102 18.17 -0.36 -3.39
N THR A 103 19.30 0.36 -3.44
CA THR A 103 19.37 1.80 -3.14
C THR A 103 18.93 2.69 -4.30
N THR A 104 18.61 2.10 -5.45
CA THR A 104 18.23 2.79 -6.68
C THR A 104 16.84 2.33 -7.16
N PRO A 105 16.09 3.15 -7.91
CA PRO A 105 14.87 2.68 -8.55
C PRO A 105 15.15 1.49 -9.47
N THR A 106 14.27 0.50 -9.43
CA THR A 106 14.31 -0.70 -10.29
C THR A 106 12.98 -0.87 -11.00
N GLU A 107 12.90 -1.83 -11.91
CA GLU A 107 11.63 -2.27 -12.50
C GLU A 107 11.42 -3.74 -12.16
N ALA A 108 10.17 -4.09 -11.87
CA ALA A 108 9.77 -5.47 -11.64
C ALA A 108 8.59 -5.83 -12.54
N PHE A 109 8.55 -7.10 -12.91
CA PHE A 109 7.48 -7.68 -13.69
C PHE A 109 6.39 -8.14 -12.74
N LEU A 110 5.18 -7.60 -12.91
CA LEU A 110 4.00 -8.10 -12.22
C LEU A 110 3.28 -9.08 -13.12
N GLU A 111 3.00 -10.25 -12.57
CA GLU A 111 2.00 -11.16 -13.11
C GLU A 111 0.69 -10.89 -12.38
N PRO A 112 -0.23 -10.08 -12.96
CA PRO A 112 -1.50 -9.82 -12.33
C PRO A 112 -2.30 -11.12 -12.28
N LYS A 113 -2.57 -11.59 -11.07
CA LYS A 113 -3.51 -12.67 -10.85
C LYS A 113 -4.90 -12.07 -10.65
N TYR A 114 -5.82 -12.40 -11.56
CA TYR A 114 -7.20 -11.85 -11.56
C TYR A 114 -8.13 -12.47 -10.50
N ARG A 115 -7.68 -13.50 -9.77
CA ARG A 115 -8.53 -14.19 -8.79
C ARG A 115 -8.54 -13.44 -7.46
N ARG A 116 -9.73 -13.03 -7.02
CA ARG A 116 -9.98 -12.41 -5.70
C ARG A 116 -9.43 -13.33 -4.60
N GLY A 117 -8.45 -12.84 -3.84
CA GLY A 117 -7.76 -13.60 -2.78
C GLY A 117 -6.36 -14.15 -3.14
N GLU A 118 -5.93 -14.07 -4.40
CA GLU A 118 -4.54 -14.39 -4.77
C GLU A 118 -3.69 -13.10 -4.86
N GLY A 119 -2.63 -13.00 -4.05
CA GLY A 119 -1.72 -11.85 -4.09
C GLY A 119 -0.96 -11.73 -5.43
N THR A 120 -0.66 -10.49 -5.84
CA THR A 120 0.16 -10.22 -7.02
C THR A 120 1.60 -10.70 -6.79
N ARG A 121 2.14 -11.53 -7.70
CA ARG A 121 3.54 -11.96 -7.66
C ARG A 121 4.42 -10.94 -8.39
N VAL A 122 5.44 -10.45 -7.68
CA VAL A 122 6.49 -9.57 -8.23
C VAL A 122 7.70 -10.42 -8.58
N ILE A 123 8.09 -10.45 -9.86
CA ILE A 123 9.23 -11.24 -10.37
C ILE A 123 10.35 -10.29 -10.78
N THR A 124 11.56 -10.55 -10.30
CA THR A 124 12.79 -9.84 -10.69
C THR A 124 13.46 -10.52 -11.90
N ARG A 125 14.22 -9.75 -12.69
CA ARG A 125 14.84 -10.22 -13.96
C ARG A 125 15.66 -11.51 -13.86
N GLU A 126 16.21 -11.84 -12.69
CA GLU A 126 17.08 -13.01 -12.50
C GLU A 126 16.35 -14.38 -12.58
N ARG A 127 15.01 -14.41 -12.65
CA ARG A 127 14.20 -15.64 -12.64
C ARG A 127 13.37 -15.91 -13.90
N ILE A 128 13.59 -15.19 -14.98
CA ILE A 128 12.71 -15.24 -16.16
C ILE A 128 13.26 -16.23 -17.20
N TYR A 129 12.87 -17.50 -17.11
CA TYR A 129 12.74 -18.40 -18.27
C TYR A 129 11.23 -18.59 -18.50
N PHE A 130 10.66 -18.00 -19.56
CA PHE A 130 9.26 -18.27 -19.93
C PHE A 130 9.21 -18.91 -21.29
N GLU A 131 8.59 -20.09 -21.34
CA GLU A 131 8.34 -20.85 -22.56
C GLU A 131 7.00 -20.47 -23.23
N ASN A 132 6.21 -19.54 -22.65
CA ASN A 132 5.00 -18.99 -23.30
C ASN A 132 4.68 -17.59 -22.75
N GLU A 133 4.43 -16.62 -23.63
CA GLU A 133 4.11 -15.23 -23.27
C GLU A 133 2.77 -15.11 -22.54
N VAL A 134 2.76 -14.46 -21.37
CA VAL A 134 1.53 -14.19 -20.61
C VAL A 134 0.96 -12.82 -21.05
N PRO A 135 -0.26 -12.76 -21.63
CA PRO A 135 -0.70 -11.61 -22.43
C PRO A 135 -1.00 -10.30 -21.66
N PHE A 136 -0.86 -10.27 -20.34
CA PHE A 136 -1.20 -9.09 -19.51
C PHE A 136 -0.17 -8.78 -18.43
N SER A 137 1.10 -8.99 -18.74
CA SER A 137 2.16 -8.62 -17.82
C SER A 137 2.50 -7.13 -17.87
N ILE A 138 2.83 -6.55 -16.71
CA ILE A 138 3.14 -5.12 -16.60
C ILE A 138 4.45 -4.89 -15.86
N TRP A 139 5.27 -3.99 -16.39
CA TRP A 139 6.45 -3.48 -15.71
C TRP A 139 6.06 -2.36 -14.76
N VAL A 140 6.45 -2.49 -13.49
CA VAL A 140 6.18 -1.49 -12.47
C VAL A 140 7.49 -1.01 -11.87
N LYS A 141 7.59 0.31 -11.70
CA LYS A 141 8.73 0.95 -11.05
C LYS A 141 8.70 0.65 -9.56
N CYS A 142 9.82 0.15 -9.05
CA CYS A 142 10.04 -0.04 -7.63
C CYS A 142 10.98 1.04 -7.10
N TYR A 143 10.66 1.61 -5.94
CA TYR A 143 11.48 2.64 -5.29
C TYR A 143 12.08 2.12 -3.98
N PRO A 144 13.33 2.47 -3.65
CA PRO A 144 13.93 2.15 -2.36
C PRO A 144 13.10 2.72 -1.20
N PRO A 145 13.07 2.09 0.00
CA PRO A 145 12.40 2.66 1.16
C PRO A 145 12.83 4.10 1.47
N LEU A 146 14.12 4.41 1.35
CA LEU A 146 14.69 5.76 1.54
C LEU A 146 14.10 6.83 0.60
N PHE A 147 13.50 6.42 -0.53
CA PHE A 147 12.78 7.33 -1.41
C PHE A 147 11.61 8.02 -0.67
N PHE A 148 11.00 7.30 0.27
CA PHE A 148 9.83 7.74 1.05
C PHE A 148 10.22 8.45 2.35
N ASP A 149 11.45 8.31 2.86
CA ASP A 149 11.95 9.00 4.08
C ASP A 149 11.90 10.53 3.99
N GLY A 150 11.95 11.08 2.77
CA GLY A 150 11.81 12.52 2.54
C GLY A 150 10.39 13.06 2.70
N LEU A 151 9.39 12.21 2.95
CA LEU A 151 8.07 12.61 3.40
C LEU A 151 8.20 13.06 4.87
N ARG A 152 8.75 14.26 5.08
CA ARG A 152 8.93 14.93 6.39
C ARG A 152 7.63 15.06 7.22
N GLN A 153 6.50 14.61 6.70
CA GLN A 153 5.19 14.62 7.36
C GLN A 153 4.98 13.45 8.33
N PHE A 154 5.86 12.46 8.38
CA PHE A 154 5.68 11.29 9.26
C PHE A 154 6.30 11.41 10.67
N GLY A 155 7.04 12.49 10.97
CA GLY A 155 7.65 12.71 12.29
C GLY A 155 8.65 11.61 12.71
N ASN A 156 9.18 11.65 13.94
CA ASN A 156 10.06 10.62 14.52
C ASN A 156 9.33 9.29 14.84
N SER A 157 8.27 8.99 14.10
CA SER A 157 7.36 7.89 14.36
C SER A 157 7.99 6.59 13.87
N ARG A 158 7.98 5.54 14.70
CA ARG A 158 8.29 4.19 14.23
C ARG A 158 7.21 3.77 13.23
N PHE A 159 7.61 3.48 11.99
CA PHE A 159 6.72 2.95 10.98
C PHE A 159 6.28 1.53 11.35
N THR A 160 4.98 1.28 11.31
CA THR A 160 4.44 -0.08 11.31
C THR A 160 4.33 -0.56 9.87
N PHE A 161 5.05 -1.63 9.53
CA PHE A 161 4.92 -2.30 8.25
C PHE A 161 3.83 -3.35 8.36
N THR A 162 2.78 -3.25 7.55
CA THR A 162 1.73 -4.26 7.48
C THR A 162 1.77 -4.92 6.10
N ARG A 163 2.56 -6.00 5.97
CA ARG A 163 2.26 -7.22 5.18
C ARG A 163 3.38 -8.27 5.35
N TYR A 164 2.98 -9.52 5.56
CA TYR A 164 3.80 -10.74 5.44
C TYR A 164 3.40 -11.50 4.18
#